data_AF-A0A920WAF9-F1
#
_entry.id   AF-A0A920WAF9-F1
#
_cell.length_a   1.000
_cell.length_b   1.000
_cell.length_c   1.000
_cell.angle_alpha   90.00
_cell.angle_beta   90.00
_cell.angle_gamma   90.00
#
_symmetry.space_group_name_H-M   'P 1'
#
loop_
_entity.id
_entity.type
_entity.pdbx_description
1 polymer ?
#
loop_
_entity_poly.entity_id
_entity_poly.type
_entity_poly.pdbx_seq_one_letter_code
_entity_poly.pdbx_strand_id
1 'polypeptide(L)' 'MSVGIVVPLPAYPIDPAFIAKRAEELGFESIWYHEHPVLPVSSQSAFPATGGEIPWTYRHFSEPYIS' A
#
# COMPACT_ATOMS: atom_id res chain seq x y z
N MET A 1 10.35 -5.17 22.64
CA MET A 1 10.92 -4.80 21.33
C MET A 1 9.74 -4.38 20.47
N SER A 2 9.76 -3.17 19.93
CA SER A 2 8.68 -2.66 19.10
C SER A 2 8.69 -3.31 17.72
N VAL A 3 7.59 -3.94 17.34
CA VAL A 3 7.43 -4.61 16.04
C VAL A 3 6.23 -4.00 15.32
N GLY A 4 6.41 -3.64 14.06
CA GLY A 4 5.36 -3.09 13.19
C GLY A 4 5.18 -3.90 11.90
N ILE A 5 4.10 -3.63 11.19
CA ILE A 5 3.81 -4.21 9.87
C ILE A 5 3.81 -3.14 8.79
N VAL A 6 4.22 -3.54 7.59
CA VAL A 6 4.09 -2.73 6.38
C VAL A 6 3.13 -3.43 5.43
N VAL A 7 2.12 -2.71 4.96
CA VAL A 7 1.05 -3.30 4.14
C VAL A 7 0.83 -2.39 2.92
N PRO A 8 0.94 -2.91 1.69
CA PRO A 8 0.40 -2.19 0.54
C PRO A 8 -1.14 -2.21 0.66
N LEU A 9 -1.79 -1.06 0.79
CA LEU A 9 -3.24 -1.02 0.87
C LEU A 9 -3.82 -1.20 -0.55
N PRO A 10 -4.43 -2.34 -0.87
CA PRO A 10 -5.03 -2.52 -2.19
C PRO A 10 -6.22 -1.56 -2.33
N ALA A 11 -6.39 -0.91 -3.48
CA ALA A 11 -7.54 -0.01 -3.73
C ALA A 11 -8.93 -0.68 -3.79
N TYR A 12 -9.05 -1.90 -3.30
CA TYR A 12 -10.28 -2.68 -3.23
C TYR A 12 -10.84 -2.61 -1.80
N PRO A 13 -12.10 -3.02 -1.53
CA PRO A 13 -12.96 -2.46 -0.48
C PRO A 13 -12.65 -2.95 0.94
N ILE A 14 -11.39 -3.07 1.30
CA ILE A 14 -10.97 -3.39 2.67
C ILE A 14 -10.72 -2.06 3.38
N ASP A 15 -11.54 -1.82 4.40
CA ASP A 15 -11.38 -0.67 5.29
C ASP A 15 -10.01 -0.75 6.01
N PRO A 16 -9.14 0.27 5.91
CA PRO A 16 -7.87 0.30 6.64
C PRO A 16 -8.04 0.13 8.16
N ALA A 17 -9.17 0.55 8.73
CA ALA A 17 -9.47 0.39 10.15
C ALA A 17 -9.60 -1.08 10.55
N PHE A 18 -10.11 -1.95 9.66
CA PHE A 18 -10.18 -3.39 9.90
C PHE A 18 -8.78 -3.99 10.06
N ILE A 19 -7.84 -3.60 9.19
CA ILE A 19 -6.45 -4.09 9.24
C ILE A 19 -5.75 -3.56 10.49
N ALA A 20 -5.91 -2.27 10.80
CA ALA A 20 -5.30 -1.65 11.98
C ALA A 20 -5.74 -2.33 13.28
N LYS A 21 -7.05 -2.54 13.46
CA LYS A 21 -7.60 -3.26 14.62
C LYS A 21 -7.00 -4.66 14.75
N ARG A 22 -6.88 -5.38 13.63
CA ARG A 22 -6.31 -6.74 13.64
C ARG A 22 -4.82 -6.74 14.01
N ALA A 23 -4.06 -5.73 13.59
CA ALA A 23 -2.66 -5.59 13.94
C ALA A 23 -2.49 -5.34 15.45
N GLU A 24 -3.32 -4.48 16.03
CA GLU A 24 -3.33 -4.22 17.48
C GLU A 24 -3.65 -5.49 18.29
N GLU A 25 -4.68 -6.24 17.89
CA GLU A 25 -5.05 -7.52 18.54
C GLU A 25 -3.93 -8.57 18.52
N LEU A 26 -3.06 -8.51 17.51
CA LEU A 26 -1.91 -9.40 17.36
C LEU A 26 -0.65 -8.88 18.09
N GLY A 27 -0.72 -7.70 18.71
CA GLY A 27 0.38 -7.12 19.49
C GLY A 27 1.40 -6.33 18.68
N PHE A 28 1.07 -5.91 17.45
CA PHE A 28 1.91 -5.00 16.69
C PHE A 28 1.75 -3.56 17.20
N GLU A 29 2.86 -2.83 17.26
CA GLU A 29 2.88 -1.46 17.78
C GLU A 29 2.69 -0.38 16.70
N SER A 30 2.85 -0.74 15.42
CA SER A 30 2.65 0.21 14.32
C SER A 30 2.23 -0.49 13.03
N ILE A 31 1.50 0.27 12.21
CA ILE A 31 1.14 -0.07 10.83
C ILE A 31 1.58 1.05 9.90
N TRP A 32 2.15 0.67 8.76
CA TRP A 32 2.64 1.61 7.74
C TRP A 32 2.02 1.24 6.39
N TYR A 33 1.38 2.22 5.76
CA TYR A 33 0.79 2.10 4.43
C TYR A 33 1.69 2.74 3.38
N HIS A 34 1.77 2.10 2.21
CA HIS A 34 2.44 2.67 1.05
C HIS A 34 1.45 3.52 0.26
N GLU A 35 1.90 4.67 -0.22
CA GLU A 35 1.17 5.50 -1.16
C GLU A 35 2.00 5.79 -2.41
N HIS A 36 1.31 5.98 -3.53
CA HIS A 36 1.87 6.43 -4.79
C HIS A 36 0.98 7.55 -5.35
N PRO A 37 0.99 8.75 -4.74
CA PRO A 37 0.03 9.81 -5.05
C PRO A 37 0.17 10.34 -6.49
N VAL A 38 1.36 10.18 -7.09
CA VAL A 38 1.63 10.55 -8.47
C VAL A 38 2.31 9.38 -9.17
N LEU A 39 1.63 8.81 -10.16
CA LEU A 39 2.19 7.82 -11.08
C LEU A 39 2.16 8.35 -12.51
N PRO A 40 3.27 8.25 -13.27
CA PRO A 40 3.28 8.66 -14.67
C PRO A 40 2.30 7.82 -15.49
N VAL A 41 1.55 8.48 -16.38
CA VAL A 41 0.61 7.83 -17.31
C VAL A 41 1.36 6.91 -18.29
N SER A 42 2.57 7.31 -18.69
CA SER A 42 3.47 6.57 -19.57
C SER A 42 4.89 6.58 -19.01
N SER A 43 5.62 5.47 -19.12
CA SER A 43 7.03 5.36 -18.72
C SER A 43 7.91 4.99 -19.91
N GLN A 44 9.02 5.70 -20.09
CA GLN A 44 10.05 5.33 -21.07
C GLN A 44 11.02 4.27 -20.52
N SER A 45 11.19 4.22 -19.19
CA SER A 45 11.98 3.21 -18.52
C SER A 45 11.13 2.00 -18.16
N ALA A 46 11.72 0.81 -18.30
CA ALA A 46 11.12 -0.43 -17.86
C ALA A 46 11.03 -0.48 -16.33
N PHE A 47 9.99 -1.13 -15.80
CA PHE A 47 9.82 -1.32 -14.37
C PHE A 47 11.00 -2.16 -13.82
N PRO A 48 11.74 -1.70 -12.80
CA PRO A 48 13.01 -2.32 -12.40
C PRO A 48 12.91 -3.80 -12.04
N ALA A 49 11.80 -4.24 -11.43
CA ALA A 49 11.67 -5.61 -10.95
C ALA A 49 11.28 -6.61 -12.04
N THR A 50 10.55 -6.19 -13.07
CA THR A 50 10.02 -7.09 -14.12
C THR A 50 10.60 -6.82 -15.50
N GLY A 51 11.26 -5.68 -15.71
CA GLY A 51 11.73 -5.25 -17.03
C GLY A 51 10.61 -4.87 -18.00
N GLY A 52 9.36 -4.76 -17.54
CA GLY A 52 8.18 -4.51 -18.36
C GLY A 52 7.44 -3.23 -17.98
N GLU A 53 6.12 -3.21 -18.22
CA GLU A 53 5.26 -2.11 -17.79
C GLU A 53 5.14 -2.05 -16.25
N ILE A 54 4.85 -0.85 -15.74
CA ILE A 54 4.52 -0.65 -14.33
C ILE A 54 3.26 -1.47 -14.02
N PRO A 55 3.28 -2.35 -13.00
CA PRO A 55 2.12 -3.17 -12.67
C PRO A 55 0.88 -2.32 -12.38
N TRP A 56 -0.28 -2.78 -12.85
CA TRP A 56 -1.57 -2.08 -12.67
C TRP A 56 -1.85 -1.71 -11.21
N THR A 57 -1.48 -2.58 -10.27
CA THR A 57 -1.69 -2.36 -8.83
C THR A 57 -1.00 -1.11 -8.29
N TYR A 58 0.07 -0.61 -8.93
CA TYR A 58 0.75 0.63 -8.51
C TYR A 58 -0.10 1.89 -8.72
N ARG A 59 -1.13 1.81 -9.56
CA ARG A 59 -2.14 2.88 -9.74
C ARG A 59 -3.23 2.83 -8.67
N HIS A 60 -3.26 1.77 -7.90
CA HIS A 60 -4.41 1.32 -7.11
C HIS A 60 -4.00 1.20 -5.63
N PHE A 61 -3.55 2.32 -5.08
CA PHE A 61 -3.38 2.53 -3.64
C PHE A 61 -4.47 3.47 -3.15
N SER A 62 -5.28 3.06 -2.16
CA SER A 62 -6.21 3.97 -1.51
C SER A 62 -5.53 4.70 -0.37
N GLU A 63 -5.89 5.97 -0.19
CA GLU A 63 -5.40 6.79 0.91
C GLU A 63 -6.22 6.52 2.18
N PRO A 64 -5.65 5.93 3.24
CA PRO A 64 -6.42 5.48 4.39
C PRO A 64 -7.02 6.61 5.24
N TYR A 65 -6.60 7.86 5.02
CA TYR A 65 -7.06 9.03 5.78
C TYR A 65 -8.04 9.92 5.01
N ILE A 66 -8.37 9.59 3.76
CA ILE A 66 -9.28 10.37 2.92
C ILE A 66 -10.50 9.51 2.59
N SER A 67 -11.70 10.05 2.85
CA SER A 67 -13.00 9.38 2.67
C SER A 67 -13.76 9.91 1.46
#